data_AF-A0AAD5G9F2-F1
#
_entry.id   AF-A0AAD5G9F2-F1
#
_cell.length_a   1.000
_cell.length_b   1.000
_cell.length_c   1.000
_cell.angle_alpha   90.00
_cell.angle_beta   90.00
_cell.angle_gamma   90.00
#
_symmetry.space_group_name_H-M   'P 1'
#
loop_
_entity.id
_entity.type
_entity.pdbx_description
1 polymer ?
#
loop_
_entity_poly.entity_id
_entity_poly.type
_entity_poly.pdbx_seq_one_letter_code
_entity_poly.pdbx_strand_id
1 'polypeptide(L)'
;MATTIDIIGEDLLHNIVSRLPATSFAYAACVSRSWNLVCERVLSRPKLVSACSFNPNFDDAVIEVVNKVLSQPIRPHFAIVSIGGSYEPDDDSDDEFEVLEEALDLITAALGSKVQVITNRPSGIIGRDAFSDEIKEIKLGFGEENDSILLIVGFVPGLKVTTIPLAKPFEGPETVMIDEFITDIREFSTSVSGCNSPAAIIMF
;
A
#
# COMPACT_ATOMS: atom_id res chain seq x y z
N MET A 1 3.00 -4.79 42.55
CA MET A 1 3.75 -5.86 41.87
C MET A 1 3.61 -5.64 40.38
N ALA A 2 4.70 -5.40 39.66
CA ALA A 2 4.67 -5.36 38.21
C ALA A 2 4.54 -6.79 37.69
N THR A 3 3.44 -7.11 37.01
CA THR A 3 3.30 -8.38 36.28
C THR A 3 4.31 -8.36 35.14
N THR A 4 5.41 -9.09 35.29
CA THR A 4 6.35 -9.33 34.20
C THR A 4 5.60 -10.05 33.07
N ILE A 5 5.81 -9.58 31.84
CA ILE A 5 5.25 -10.14 30.60
C ILE A 5 5.56 -11.64 30.43
N ASP A 6 6.48 -12.23 31.21
CA ASP A 6 6.66 -13.68 31.31
C ASP A 6 5.35 -14.45 31.60
N ILE A 7 4.31 -13.78 32.13
CA ILE A 7 2.98 -14.36 32.37
C ILE A 7 2.10 -14.33 31.10
N ILE A 8 2.31 -13.36 30.20
CA ILE A 8 1.61 -13.27 28.91
C ILE A 8 2.42 -14.13 27.93
N GLY A 9 1.94 -15.35 27.66
CA GLY A 9 2.57 -16.23 26.68
C GLY A 9 2.80 -15.53 25.33
N GLU A 10 3.90 -15.88 24.66
CA GLU A 10 4.30 -15.22 23.41
C GLU A 10 3.21 -15.22 22.33
N ASP A 11 2.39 -16.28 22.27
CA ASP A 11 1.27 -16.39 21.33
C ASP A 11 0.19 -15.33 21.57
N LEU A 12 -0.10 -15.03 22.84
CA LEU A 12 -1.07 -14.00 23.20
C LEU A 12 -0.50 -12.62 22.89
N LEU A 13 0.78 -12.39 23.19
CA LEU A 13 1.45 -11.15 22.82
C LEU A 13 1.45 -10.95 21.30
N HIS A 14 1.78 -12.00 20.53
CA HIS A 14 1.73 -11.98 19.08
C HIS A 14 0.34 -11.60 18.56
N ASN A 15 -0.72 -12.21 19.11
CA ASN A 15 -2.10 -11.89 18.75
C ASN A 15 -2.43 -10.41 19.00
N ILE A 16 -2.04 -9.87 20.15
CA ILE A 16 -2.25 -8.47 20.51
C ILE A 16 -1.51 -7.55 19.53
N VAL A 17 -0.20 -7.73 19.36
CA VAL A 17 0.59 -6.83 18.52
C VAL A 17 0.21 -6.92 17.04
N SER A 18 -0.26 -8.09 16.58
CA SER A 18 -0.73 -8.28 15.20
C SER A 18 -1.98 -7.45 14.83
N ARG A 19 -2.65 -6.86 15.82
CA ARG A 19 -3.87 -6.05 15.65
C ARG A 19 -3.66 -4.57 15.95
N LEU A 20 -2.43 -4.17 16.27
CA LEU A 20 -2.13 -2.78 16.57
C LEU A 20 -2.04 -1.94 15.28
N PRO A 21 -2.45 -0.67 15.31
CA PRO A 21 -2.08 0.28 14.27
C PRO A 21 -0.55 0.39 14.14
N ALA A 22 -0.07 0.77 12.96
CA ALA A 22 1.36 0.82 12.63
C ALA A 22 2.19 1.60 13.66
N THR A 23 1.68 2.75 14.11
CA THR A 23 2.36 3.60 15.10
C THR A 23 2.50 2.91 16.46
N SER A 24 1.41 2.36 16.99
CA SER A 24 1.43 1.60 18.25
C SER A 24 2.30 0.35 18.16
N PHE A 25 2.27 -0.31 17.00
CA PHE A 25 3.12 -1.46 16.70
C PHE A 25 4.62 -1.08 16.68
N ALA A 26 4.99 0.06 16.11
CA ALA A 26 6.36 0.55 16.11
C ALA A 26 6.86 0.85 17.54
N TYR A 27 6.02 1.44 18.40
CA TYR A 27 6.34 1.61 19.81
C TYR A 27 6.50 0.28 20.55
N ALA A 28 5.62 -0.69 20.28
CA ALA A 28 5.68 -2.03 20.84
C ALA A 28 7.02 -2.74 20.52
N ALA A 29 7.51 -2.61 19.28
CA ALA A 29 8.79 -3.16 18.86
C ALA A 29 10.01 -2.57 19.62
N CYS A 30 9.87 -1.39 20.21
CA CYS A 30 10.92 -0.69 20.94
C CYS A 30 10.90 -0.92 22.46
N VAL A 31 9.95 -1.69 23.00
CA VAL A 31 9.80 -1.91 24.45
C VAL A 31 10.94 -2.74 25.03
N SER A 32 11.25 -3.88 24.41
CA SER A 32 12.31 -4.79 24.83
C SER A 32 12.71 -5.74 23.71
N ARG A 33 13.81 -6.49 23.89
CA ARG A 33 14.25 -7.50 22.93
C ARG A 33 13.18 -8.57 22.66
N SER A 34 12.48 -9.04 23.70
CA SER A 34 11.44 -10.07 23.55
C SER A 34 10.23 -9.56 22.76
N TRP A 35 9.81 -8.31 23.01
CA TRP A 35 8.73 -7.69 22.24
C TRP A 35 9.13 -7.45 20.78
N ASN A 36 10.36 -7.01 20.56
CA ASN A 36 10.89 -6.83 19.21
C ASN A 36 10.86 -8.16 18.43
N LEU A 37 11.32 -9.27 19.03
CA LEU A 37 11.27 -10.60 18.39
C LEU A 37 9.83 -11.07 18.06
N VAL A 38 8.83 -10.68 18.85
CA VAL A 38 7.43 -10.97 18.51
C VAL A 38 6.94 -10.06 17.37
N CYS A 39 7.32 -8.79 17.36
CA CYS A 39 6.98 -7.86 16.28
C CYS A 39 7.66 -8.26 14.95
N GLU A 40 8.92 -8.69 14.97
CA GLU A 40 9.63 -9.22 13.80
C GLU A 40 8.95 -10.46 13.22
N ARG A 41 8.31 -11.28 14.06
CA ARG A 41 7.49 -12.42 13.59
C ARG A 41 6.25 -11.95 12.81
N VAL A 42 5.57 -10.90 13.28
CA VAL A 42 4.41 -10.31 12.57
C VAL A 42 4.83 -9.73 11.22
N LEU A 43 5.95 -9.02 11.18
CA LEU A 43 6.52 -8.43 9.96
C LEU A 43 7.69 -9.27 9.41
N SER A 44 7.47 -10.57 9.27
CA SER A 44 8.47 -11.51 8.74
C SER A 44 8.40 -11.68 7.22
N ARG A 45 7.33 -11.22 6.57
CA ARG A 45 7.07 -11.38 5.14
C ARG A 45 6.75 -10.06 4.46
N PRO A 46 6.96 -9.97 3.13
CA PRO A 46 6.47 -8.85 2.34
C PRO A 46 4.97 -8.61 2.57
N LYS A 47 4.63 -7.34 2.77
CA LYS A 47 3.27 -6.85 2.98
C LYS A 47 3.10 -5.56 2.19
N LEU A 48 2.03 -5.51 1.40
CA LEU A 48 1.57 -4.31 0.72
C LEU A 48 0.17 -3.99 1.21
N VAL A 49 -0.05 -2.73 1.55
CA VAL A 49 -1.35 -2.22 1.98
C VAL A 49 -1.68 -1.05 1.08
N SER A 50 -2.90 -1.01 0.57
CA SER A 50 -3.38 0.10 -0.25
C SER A 50 -4.72 0.61 0.25
N ALA A 51 -4.97 1.89 0.01
CA ALA A 51 -6.24 2.54 0.27
C ALA A 51 -6.45 3.65 -0.75
N CYS A 52 -7.68 3.82 -1.22
CA CYS A 52 -8.08 5.00 -1.97
C CYS A 52 -9.14 5.81 -1.23
N SER A 53 -9.15 7.12 -1.45
CA SER A 53 -10.22 8.01 -1.02
C SER A 53 -10.75 8.76 -2.24
N PHE A 54 -12.04 9.08 -2.18
CA PHE A 54 -12.78 9.86 -3.17
C PHE A 54 -13.51 11.04 -2.51
N ASN A 55 -12.96 11.51 -1.38
CA ASN A 55 -13.54 12.60 -0.62
C ASN A 55 -13.24 13.93 -1.34
N PRO A 56 -14.23 14.77 -1.68
CA PRO A 56 -13.95 16.03 -2.38
C PRO A 56 -13.06 17.00 -1.56
N ASN A 57 -12.94 16.80 -0.24
CA ASN A 57 -11.97 17.51 0.57
C ASN A 57 -10.61 16.79 0.53
N PHE A 58 -9.58 17.50 0.06
CA PHE A 58 -8.21 16.99 -0.08
C PHE A 58 -7.59 16.53 1.24
N ASP A 59 -7.64 17.36 2.29
CA ASP A 59 -7.06 17.02 3.59
C ASP A 59 -7.70 15.76 4.18
N ASP A 60 -9.03 15.69 4.14
CA ASP A 60 -9.77 14.53 4.61
C ASP A 60 -9.42 13.29 3.77
N ALA A 61 -9.27 13.43 2.45
CA ALA A 61 -8.87 12.32 1.56
C ALA A 61 -7.47 11.77 1.91
N VAL A 62 -6.49 12.66 2.14
CA VAL A 62 -5.14 12.28 2.56
C VAL A 62 -5.18 11.59 3.93
N ILE A 63 -5.91 12.16 4.88
CA ILE A 63 -6.06 11.60 6.24
C ILE A 63 -6.73 10.22 6.19
N GLU A 64 -7.77 10.04 5.37
CA GLU A 64 -8.47 8.78 5.18
C GLU A 64 -7.52 7.68 4.67
N VAL A 65 -6.77 7.93 3.60
CA VAL A 65 -5.86 6.92 3.03
C VAL A 65 -4.71 6.62 3.99
N VAL A 66 -4.13 7.63 4.65
CA VAL A 66 -3.05 7.47 5.63
C VAL A 66 -3.52 6.62 6.82
N ASN A 67 -4.66 6.99 7.42
CA ASN A 67 -5.22 6.24 8.54
C ASN A 67 -5.54 4.81 8.15
N LYS A 68 -6.04 4.60 6.93
CA LYS A 68 -6.36 3.27 6.43
C LYS A 68 -5.13 2.41 6.27
N VAL A 69 -4.09 2.88 5.59
CA VAL A 69 -2.87 2.07 5.37
C VAL A 69 -2.08 1.81 6.66
N LEU A 70 -2.20 2.70 7.66
CA LEU A 70 -1.58 2.56 8.98
C LEU A 70 -2.48 1.90 10.03
N SER A 71 -3.70 1.48 9.67
CA SER A 71 -4.66 0.83 10.57
C SER A 71 -4.21 -0.55 11.07
N GLN A 72 -3.24 -1.16 10.40
CA GLN A 72 -2.68 -2.46 10.73
C GLN A 72 -1.15 -2.39 10.87
N PRO A 73 -0.51 -3.42 11.48
CA PRO A 73 0.94 -3.45 11.57
C PRO A 73 1.59 -3.41 10.19
N ILE A 74 2.43 -2.40 9.97
CA ILE A 74 3.33 -2.27 8.82
C ILE A 74 4.51 -1.41 9.23
N ARG A 75 5.68 -1.67 8.63
CA ARG A 75 6.87 -0.82 8.73
C ARG A 75 7.23 -0.36 7.31
N PRO A 76 6.79 0.82 6.88
CA PRO A 76 6.97 1.24 5.48
C PRO A 76 8.45 1.24 5.07
N HIS A 77 8.76 0.63 3.93
CA HIS A 77 10.03 0.82 3.22
C HIS A 77 9.88 1.84 2.11
N PHE A 78 8.72 1.85 1.45
CA PHE A 78 8.35 2.82 0.44
C PHE A 78 6.84 3.06 0.48
N ALA A 79 6.42 4.15 -0.15
CA ALA A 79 5.03 4.41 -0.50
C ALA A 79 4.93 4.84 -1.97
N ILE A 80 3.81 4.54 -2.60
CA ILE A 80 3.43 5.05 -3.91
C ILE A 80 2.15 5.83 -3.69
N VAL A 81 2.16 7.11 -4.08
CA VAL A 81 0.98 7.96 -4.07
C VAL A 81 0.56 8.23 -5.50
N SER A 82 -0.74 8.14 -5.75
CA SER A 82 -1.36 8.53 -7.00
C SER A 82 -2.51 9.47 -6.69
N ILE A 83 -2.47 10.66 -7.28
CA ILE A 83 -3.47 11.71 -7.11
C ILE A 83 -4.08 11.92 -8.49
N GLY A 84 -5.39 12.16 -8.55
CA GLY A 84 -6.05 12.57 -9.78
C GLY A 84 -7.41 13.18 -9.52
N GLY A 85 -7.92 13.90 -10.52
CA GLY A 85 -9.16 14.67 -10.43
C GLY A 85 -8.89 16.17 -10.31
N SER A 86 -9.88 16.92 -9.81
CA SER A 86 -9.85 18.37 -9.60
C SER A 86 -9.04 18.83 -8.38
N TYR A 87 -8.42 17.93 -7.62
CA TYR A 87 -7.31 18.32 -6.75
C TYR A 87 -6.17 18.96 -7.56
N GLU A 88 -6.05 18.61 -8.84
CA GLU A 88 -5.14 19.27 -9.76
C GLU A 88 -5.82 20.55 -10.28
N PRO A 89 -5.22 21.73 -10.07
CA PRO A 89 -5.72 22.98 -10.65
C PRO A 89 -5.62 22.93 -12.18
N ASP A 90 -6.48 23.69 -12.86
CA ASP A 90 -6.52 23.78 -14.33
C ASP A 90 -5.12 24.11 -14.90
N ASP A 91 -4.80 23.57 -16.09
CA ASP A 91 -3.50 23.55 -16.80
C ASP A 91 -2.78 24.92 -17.01
N ASP A 92 -3.33 26.03 -16.51
CA ASP A 92 -2.83 27.40 -16.69
C ASP A 92 -2.30 28.08 -15.41
N SER A 93 -2.26 27.43 -14.24
CA SER A 93 -1.68 28.00 -13.01
C SER A 93 -0.53 27.19 -12.41
N ASP A 94 0.45 27.90 -11.81
CA ASP A 94 1.60 27.32 -11.09
C ASP A 94 1.19 26.53 -9.81
N ASP A 95 -0.10 26.34 -9.56
CA ASP A 95 -0.68 25.80 -8.34
C ASP A 95 -0.65 24.24 -8.29
N GLU A 96 -0.39 23.55 -9.42
CA GLU A 96 -0.35 22.07 -9.47
C GLU A 96 0.74 21.49 -8.58
N PHE A 97 1.87 22.20 -8.51
CA PHE A 97 3.00 21.78 -7.70
C PHE A 97 2.70 21.88 -6.20
N GLU A 98 1.83 22.80 -5.79
CA GLU A 98 1.51 23.07 -4.38
C GLU A 98 0.70 21.94 -3.75
N VAL A 99 -0.33 21.43 -4.44
CA VAL A 99 -1.18 20.34 -3.93
C VAL A 99 -0.39 19.03 -3.78
N LEU A 100 0.50 18.74 -4.74
CA LEU A 100 1.37 17.57 -4.64
C LEU A 100 2.37 17.69 -3.49
N GLU A 101 2.97 18.87 -3.31
CA GLU A 101 3.87 19.13 -2.17
C GLU A 101 3.15 18.98 -0.83
N GLU A 102 1.93 19.50 -0.70
CA GLU A 102 1.13 19.38 0.52
C GLU A 102 0.78 17.91 0.83
N ALA A 103 0.34 17.14 -0.18
CA ALA A 103 0.10 15.70 -0.02
C ALA A 103 1.37 14.98 0.45
N LEU A 104 2.51 15.30 -0.17
CA LEU A 104 3.79 14.68 0.16
C LEU A 104 4.24 15.03 1.57
N ASP A 105 4.03 16.26 2.03
CA ASP A 105 4.36 16.69 3.39
C ASP A 105 3.50 15.95 4.42
N LEU A 106 2.19 15.87 4.20
CA LEU A 106 1.26 15.14 5.07
C LEU A 106 1.59 13.64 5.13
N ILE A 107 1.83 13.01 3.97
CA ILE A 107 2.19 11.59 3.89
C ILE A 107 3.56 11.34 4.53
N THR A 108 4.55 12.20 4.28
CA THR A 108 5.90 12.07 4.84
C THR A 108 5.89 12.28 6.34
N ALA A 109 5.07 13.21 6.86
CA ALA A 109 4.87 13.39 8.29
C ALA A 109 4.29 12.13 8.95
N ALA A 110 3.35 11.44 8.28
CA ALA A 110 2.71 10.24 8.78
C ALA A 110 3.58 8.97 8.69
N LEU A 111 4.27 8.77 7.56
CA LEU A 111 5.09 7.57 7.32
C LEU A 111 6.51 7.68 7.90
N GLY A 112 6.99 8.91 8.06
CA GLY A 112 8.33 9.24 8.52
C GLY A 112 9.28 9.55 7.36
N SER A 113 10.18 10.51 7.58
CA SER A 113 11.10 11.07 6.58
C SER A 113 12.11 10.11 5.94
N LYS A 114 12.20 8.87 6.44
CA LYS A 114 13.08 7.82 5.86
C LYS A 114 12.36 6.96 4.82
N VAL A 115 11.05 7.08 4.71
CA VAL A 115 10.24 6.31 3.76
C VAL A 115 10.29 7.03 2.42
N GLN A 116 10.68 6.31 1.38
CA GLN A 116 10.68 6.87 0.02
C GLN A 116 9.25 6.93 -0.50
N VAL A 117 8.79 8.11 -0.90
CA VAL A 117 7.48 8.31 -1.52
C VAL A 117 7.67 8.48 -3.01
N ILE A 118 7.04 7.62 -3.81
CA ILE A 118 7.03 7.64 -5.27
C ILE A 118 5.69 8.24 -5.69
N THR A 119 5.70 9.26 -6.52
CA THR A 119 4.49 9.85 -7.11
C THR A 119 4.23 9.24 -8.48
N ASN A 120 2.96 9.02 -8.81
CA ASN A 120 2.52 8.59 -10.13
C ASN A 120 1.23 9.31 -10.51
N ARG A 121 1.05 9.59 -11.80
CA ARG A 121 -0.14 10.26 -12.35
C ARG A 121 -0.89 9.29 -13.27
N PRO A 122 -1.84 8.50 -12.74
CA PRO A 122 -2.54 7.51 -13.53
C PRO A 122 -3.74 8.12 -14.26
N SER A 123 -4.16 7.49 -15.37
CA SER A 123 -5.43 7.81 -16.07
C SER A 123 -6.65 7.14 -15.45
N GLY A 124 -6.47 6.44 -14.32
CA GLY A 124 -7.54 5.78 -13.58
C GLY A 124 -7.00 5.13 -12.31
N ILE A 125 -7.85 4.99 -11.31
CA ILE A 125 -7.52 4.39 -10.02
C ILE A 125 -8.42 3.18 -9.80
N ILE A 126 -7.80 2.03 -9.54
CA ILE A 126 -8.47 0.83 -9.04
C ILE A 126 -7.92 0.58 -7.64
N GLY A 127 -8.79 0.60 -6.63
CA GLY A 127 -8.35 0.54 -5.25
C GLY A 127 -9.45 0.13 -4.29
N ARG A 128 -9.04 -0.12 -3.05
CA ARG A 128 -9.95 -0.36 -1.94
C ARG A 128 -10.26 0.96 -1.25
N ASP A 129 -11.53 1.33 -1.25
CA ASP A 129 -12.02 2.57 -0.65
C ASP A 129 -11.76 2.56 0.87
N ALA A 130 -11.17 3.65 1.38
CA ALA A 130 -10.73 3.76 2.77
C ALA A 130 -11.90 3.67 3.75
N PHE A 131 -13.04 4.26 3.39
CA PHE A 131 -14.24 4.34 4.22
C PHE A 131 -15.07 3.05 4.17
N SER A 132 -15.37 2.56 2.97
CA SER A 132 -16.30 1.44 2.74
C SER A 132 -15.64 0.06 2.64
N ASP A 133 -14.31 -0.03 2.51
CA ASP A 133 -13.57 -1.26 2.20
C ASP A 133 -13.98 -1.94 0.88
N GLU A 134 -14.81 -1.29 0.06
CA GLU A 134 -15.23 -1.78 -1.25
C GLU A 134 -14.16 -1.52 -2.30
N ILE A 135 -14.04 -2.43 -3.26
CA ILE A 135 -13.17 -2.21 -4.42
C ILE A 135 -13.90 -1.29 -5.38
N LYS A 136 -13.27 -0.16 -5.71
CA LYS A 136 -13.79 0.82 -6.67
C LYS A 136 -12.77 1.02 -7.79
N GLU A 137 -13.31 1.24 -8.98
CA GLU A 137 -12.58 1.62 -10.17
C GLU A 137 -13.13 2.94 -10.65
N ILE A 138 -12.25 3.92 -10.79
CA ILE A 138 -12.56 5.24 -11.31
C ILE A 138 -11.65 5.51 -12.49
N LYS A 139 -12.26 5.96 -13.59
CA LYS A 139 -11.53 6.49 -14.72
C LYS A 139 -11.33 7.99 -14.50
N LEU A 140 -10.08 8.43 -14.60
CA LEU A 140 -9.73 9.84 -14.50
C LEU A 140 -9.69 10.39 -15.93
N GLY A 141 -10.69 11.19 -16.29
CA GLY A 141 -10.85 11.74 -17.63
C GLY A 141 -11.20 13.22 -17.59
N PHE A 142 -10.87 13.93 -18.67
CA PHE A 142 -11.22 15.35 -18.84
C PHE A 142 -12.73 15.56 -18.71
N GLY A 143 -13.15 16.31 -17.70
CA GLY A 143 -14.54 16.75 -17.49
C GLY A 143 -15.37 15.97 -16.47
N GLU A 144 -14.79 14.98 -15.77
CA GLU A 144 -15.43 14.33 -14.62
C GLU A 144 -14.73 14.72 -13.30
N GLU A 145 -15.48 15.33 -12.38
CA GLU A 145 -15.04 15.75 -11.02
C GLU A 145 -14.88 14.53 -10.10
N ASN A 146 -14.00 13.59 -10.46
CA ASN A 146 -13.72 12.42 -9.64
C ASN A 146 -12.38 12.58 -8.94
N ASP A 147 -12.37 13.42 -7.92
CA ASP A 147 -11.27 13.57 -6.98
C ASP A 147 -10.90 12.24 -6.35
N SER A 148 -9.63 11.87 -6.45
CA SER A 148 -9.15 10.59 -5.93
C SER A 148 -7.69 10.61 -5.51
N ILE A 149 -7.42 9.94 -4.40
CA ILE A 149 -6.06 9.66 -3.92
C ILE A 149 -5.95 8.17 -3.68
N LEU A 150 -4.91 7.54 -4.20
CA LEU A 150 -4.50 6.16 -3.90
C LEU A 150 -3.15 6.20 -3.21
N LEU A 151 -3.07 5.63 -2.01
CA LEU A 151 -1.83 5.42 -1.29
C LEU A 151 -1.56 3.92 -1.18
N ILE A 152 -0.40 3.50 -1.64
CA ILE A 152 0.13 2.14 -1.49
C ILE A 152 1.36 2.21 -0.60
N VAL A 153 1.41 1.41 0.46
CA VAL A 153 2.53 1.32 1.39
C VAL A 153 3.11 -0.08 1.37
N GLY A 154 4.42 -0.17 1.11
CA GLY A 154 5.13 -1.43 0.97
C GLY A 154 6.14 -1.67 2.08
N PHE A 155 6.06 -2.86 2.67
CA PHE A 155 7.10 -3.45 3.51
C PHE A 155 7.61 -4.71 2.82
N VAL A 156 8.88 -4.72 2.43
CA VAL A 156 9.45 -5.76 1.55
C VAL A 156 10.77 -6.30 2.10
N PRO A 157 10.76 -7.00 3.26
CA PRO A 157 11.96 -7.59 3.82
C PRO A 157 12.48 -8.71 2.91
N GLY A 158 13.78 -8.70 2.62
CA GLY A 158 14.43 -9.75 1.82
C GLY A 158 13.98 -9.82 0.36
N LEU A 159 13.47 -8.71 -0.21
CA LEU A 159 13.04 -8.63 -1.61
C LEU A 159 14.14 -9.10 -2.56
N LYS A 160 13.79 -10.02 -3.47
CA LYS A 160 14.62 -10.43 -4.61
C LYS A 160 13.90 -10.01 -5.88
N VAL A 161 14.61 -9.33 -6.77
CA VAL A 161 14.07 -8.85 -8.04
C VAL A 161 14.55 -9.76 -9.15
N THR A 162 13.65 -10.12 -10.06
CA THR A 162 13.93 -10.93 -11.24
C THR A 162 13.00 -10.51 -12.37
N THR A 163 13.51 -10.53 -13.59
CA THR A 163 12.77 -10.15 -14.79
C THR A 163 12.23 -11.40 -15.46
N ILE A 164 10.94 -11.39 -15.79
CA ILE A 164 10.28 -12.48 -16.50
C ILE A 164 9.83 -11.92 -17.84
N PRO A 165 10.27 -12.49 -18.98
CA PRO A 165 9.70 -12.12 -20.26
C PRO A 165 8.25 -12.63 -20.32
N LEU A 166 7.29 -11.72 -20.49
CA LEU A 166 5.94 -12.10 -20.87
C LEU A 166 5.99 -12.67 -22.29
N ALA A 167 5.42 -13.86 -22.52
CA ALA A 167 5.36 -14.46 -23.84
C ALA A 167 4.64 -13.49 -24.81
N LYS A 168 5.21 -13.32 -26.02
CA LYS A 168 4.72 -12.37 -27.04
C LYS A 168 3.23 -12.60 -27.35
N PRO A 169 2.47 -11.55 -27.72
CA PRO A 169 1.16 -11.74 -28.31
C PRO A 169 1.32 -12.47 -29.65
N PHE A 170 0.63 -13.60 -29.78
CA PHE A 170 0.50 -14.33 -31.04
C PHE A 170 -0.42 -13.56 -31.99
N GLU A 171 -0.07 -13.55 -33.28
CA GLU A 171 -0.94 -13.12 -34.39
C GLU A 171 -2.11 -14.12 -34.51
N GLY A 172 -3.14 -13.96 -33.70
CA GLY A 172 -4.34 -14.80 -33.68
C GLY A 172 -5.55 -14.01 -33.17
N PRO A 173 -6.79 -14.48 -33.43
CA PRO A 173 -8.00 -13.74 -33.06
C PRO A 173 -8.01 -13.45 -31.55
N GLU A 174 -8.43 -12.24 -31.18
CA GLU A 174 -8.40 -11.64 -29.84
C GLU A 174 -9.13 -12.48 -28.76
N THR A 175 -8.59 -13.63 -28.40
CA THR A 175 -8.94 -14.31 -27.15
C THR A 175 -8.20 -13.61 -26.03
N VAL A 176 -8.94 -12.94 -25.16
CA VAL A 176 -8.45 -12.30 -23.93
C VAL A 176 -7.70 -13.34 -23.09
N MET A 177 -6.36 -13.31 -23.11
CA MET A 177 -5.49 -14.32 -22.47
C MET A 177 -5.28 -14.09 -20.97
N ILE A 178 -6.31 -13.61 -20.26
CA ILE A 178 -6.23 -13.38 -18.81
C ILE A 178 -5.92 -14.68 -18.06
N ASP A 179 -6.51 -15.80 -18.49
CA ASP A 179 -6.29 -17.08 -17.82
C ASP A 179 -4.83 -17.56 -17.93
N GLU A 180 -4.18 -17.35 -19.08
CA GLU A 180 -2.76 -17.68 -19.28
C GLU A 180 -1.87 -16.78 -18.42
N PHE A 181 -2.11 -15.46 -18.44
CA PHE A 181 -1.39 -14.50 -17.60
C PHE A 181 -1.48 -14.82 -16.10
N ILE A 182 -2.68 -15.15 -15.61
CA ILE A 182 -2.90 -15.55 -14.21
C ILE A 182 -2.22 -16.88 -13.89
N THR A 183 -2.21 -17.82 -14.84
CA THR A 183 -1.52 -19.11 -14.69
C THR A 183 -0.02 -18.91 -14.59
N ASP A 184 0.57 -18.12 -15.48
CA ASP A 184 2.01 -17.81 -15.50
C ASP A 184 2.46 -17.15 -14.20
N ILE A 185 1.71 -16.14 -13.71
CA ILE A 185 2.01 -15.47 -12.44
C ILE A 185 1.95 -16.47 -11.27
N ARG A 186 0.95 -17.35 -11.25
CA ARG A 186 0.79 -18.34 -10.18
C ARG A 186 1.93 -19.33 -10.19
N GLU A 187 2.23 -19.94 -11.34
CA GLU A 187 3.31 -20.92 -11.48
C GLU A 187 4.67 -20.31 -11.10
N PHE A 188 4.92 -19.09 -11.54
CA PHE A 188 6.12 -18.36 -11.16
C PHE A 188 6.19 -18.08 -9.65
N SER A 189 5.10 -17.59 -9.07
CA SER A 189 5.02 -17.31 -7.63
C SER A 189 5.27 -18.58 -6.80
N THR A 190 4.68 -19.71 -7.21
CA THR A 190 4.91 -21.01 -6.57
C THR A 190 6.37 -21.45 -6.70
N SER A 191 6.97 -21.29 -7.88
CA SER A 191 8.36 -21.67 -8.14
C SER A 191 9.37 -20.88 -7.28
N VAL A 192 9.15 -19.57 -7.11
CA VAL A 192 10.11 -18.69 -6.41
C VAL A 192 9.86 -18.59 -4.91
N SER A 193 8.60 -18.61 -4.48
CA SER A 193 8.21 -18.33 -3.09
C SER A 193 7.46 -19.48 -2.39
N GLY A 194 7.10 -20.54 -3.12
CA GLY A 194 6.25 -21.61 -2.60
C GLY A 194 4.80 -21.19 -2.35
N CYS A 195 4.40 -19.98 -2.75
CA CYS A 195 3.05 -19.44 -2.59
C CYS A 195 2.32 -19.44 -3.94
N ASN A 196 1.04 -19.84 -3.95
CA ASN A 196 0.23 -19.88 -5.17
C ASN A 196 -0.32 -18.51 -5.61
N SER A 197 0.11 -17.43 -4.96
CA SER A 197 -0.32 -16.08 -5.29
C SER A 197 0.75 -15.08 -4.86
N PRO A 198 1.05 -14.06 -5.69
CA PRO A 198 1.94 -13.00 -5.28
C PRO A 198 1.33 -12.20 -4.12
N ALA A 199 2.20 -11.56 -3.32
CA ALA A 199 1.74 -10.68 -2.24
C ALA A 199 1.07 -9.40 -2.78
N ALA A 200 1.44 -8.96 -3.98
CA ALA A 200 0.77 -7.92 -4.74
C ALA A 200 1.20 -7.96 -6.21
N ILE A 201 0.41 -7.32 -7.06
CA ILE A 201 0.72 -7.04 -8.46
C ILE A 201 0.58 -5.53 -8.63
N ILE A 202 1.61 -4.88 -9.18
CA ILE A 202 1.58 -3.46 -9.53
C ILE A 202 1.78 -3.39 -11.04
N MET A 203 0.83 -2.78 -11.74
CA MET A 203 0.88 -2.53 -13.18
C MET A 203 1.00 -1.02 -13.38
N PHE A 204 1.84 -0.61 -14.33
CA PHE A 204 2.05 0.79 -14.71
C PHE A 204 1.51 1.01 -16.13
#